data_AF-A0A3L8R8E9-F1
#
_entry.id   AF-A0A3L8R8E9-F1
#
_cell.length_a   1.000
_cell.length_b   1.000
_cell.length_c   1.000
_cell.angle_alpha   90.00
_cell.angle_beta   90.00
_cell.angle_gamma   90.00
#
_symmetry.space_group_name_H-M   'P 1'
#
loop_
_entity.id
_entity.type
_entity.pdbx_description
1 polymer ?
#
loop_
_entity_poly.entity_id
_entity_poly.type
_entity_poly.pdbx_seq_one_letter_code
_entity_poly.pdbx_strand_id
1 'polypeptide(L)'
;MLDGRRKSIQAMASRLPDGNEQNLQQFVNQAAWDPAPVRRRICERMLPLVNPTAWVIDDVSLPKDGRMSVAVAPQYCGALGKRANCQVAVSVHAASDTASCPLQWRLFLPKEWAADPHPHPARGRAP
;
A
#
# COMPACT_ATOMS: atom_id res chain seq x y z
N MET A 1 -12.53 16.51 -3.18
CA MET A 1 -12.06 15.17 -3.61
C MET A 1 -11.81 15.25 -5.11
N LEU A 2 -10.62 14.88 -5.60
CA LEU A 2 -10.43 14.69 -7.05
C LEU A 2 -11.47 13.69 -7.56
N ASP A 3 -12.03 13.92 -8.74
CA ASP A 3 -13.10 13.09 -9.31
C ASP A 3 -12.55 11.70 -9.70
N GLY A 4 -12.49 10.80 -8.72
CA GLY A 4 -11.52 9.69 -8.69
C GLY A 4 -12.05 8.39 -8.10
N ARG A 5 -13.36 8.12 -8.20
CA ARG A 5 -13.98 6.92 -7.58
C ARG A 5 -13.34 5.59 -8.04
N ARG A 6 -12.92 5.50 -9.30
CA ARG A 6 -12.25 4.30 -9.85
C ARG A 6 -10.74 4.52 -9.93
N LYS A 7 -9.98 3.73 -9.15
CA LYS A 7 -8.52 3.78 -9.03
C LYS A 7 -7.78 2.80 -9.96
N SER A 8 -8.41 2.36 -11.06
CA SER A 8 -7.70 1.57 -12.07
C SER A 8 -6.70 2.45 -12.82
N ILE A 9 -5.60 1.85 -13.31
CA ILE A 9 -4.53 2.57 -14.03
C ILE A 9 -5.09 3.31 -15.25
N GLN A 10 -5.93 2.65 -16.04
CA GLN A 10 -6.68 3.28 -17.14
C GLN A 10 -7.44 4.55 -16.70
N ALA A 11 -8.24 4.47 -15.63
CA ALA A 11 -9.04 5.59 -15.17
C ALA A 11 -8.18 6.70 -14.57
N MET A 12 -7.03 6.39 -13.97
CA MET A 12 -6.09 7.38 -13.49
C MET A 12 -5.39 8.08 -14.66
N ALA A 13 -4.95 7.33 -15.66
CA ALA A 13 -4.34 7.89 -16.86
C ALA A 13 -5.31 8.82 -17.59
N SER A 14 -6.57 8.45 -17.78
CA SER A 14 -7.56 9.28 -18.50
C SER A 14 -7.86 10.64 -17.84
N ARG A 15 -7.41 10.87 -16.59
CA ARG A 15 -7.61 12.13 -15.86
C ARG A 15 -6.40 13.06 -15.94
N LEU A 16 -5.27 12.58 -16.47
CA LEU A 16 -4.07 13.38 -16.65
C LEU A 16 -4.11 14.02 -18.05
N PRO A 17 -3.76 15.32 -18.19
CA PRO A 17 -3.72 15.99 -19.49
C PRO A 17 -2.90 15.24 -20.55
N ASP A 18 -1.76 14.67 -20.15
CA ASP A 18 -0.86 13.86 -20.99
C ASP A 18 -0.88 12.37 -20.58
N GLY A 19 -2.01 11.90 -20.08
CA GLY A 19 -2.14 10.56 -19.51
C GLY A 19 -1.92 9.44 -20.51
N ASN A 20 -0.94 8.57 -20.22
CA ASN A 20 -0.69 7.36 -20.99
C ASN A 20 -0.84 6.12 -20.08
N GLU A 21 -1.83 5.29 -20.38
CA GLU A 21 -2.14 4.08 -19.60
C GLU A 21 -0.95 3.12 -19.53
N GLN A 22 -0.29 2.85 -20.66
CA GLN A 22 0.84 1.92 -20.72
C GLN A 22 2.04 2.43 -19.92
N ASN A 23 2.36 3.72 -20.04
CA ASN A 23 3.46 4.32 -19.26
C ASN A 23 3.16 4.27 -17.76
N LEU A 24 1.92 4.56 -17.35
CA LEU A 24 1.53 4.49 -15.94
C LEU A 24 1.54 3.04 -15.43
N GLN A 25 1.11 2.07 -16.25
CA GLN A 25 1.18 0.64 -15.95
C GLN A 25 2.63 0.19 -15.71
N GLN A 26 3.55 0.62 -16.58
CA GLN A 26 4.98 0.32 -16.47
C GLN A 26 5.58 0.97 -15.22
N PHE A 27 5.28 2.25 -14.99
CA PHE A 27 5.75 2.98 -13.82
C PHE A 27 5.32 2.35 -12.49
N VAL A 28 4.06 1.93 -12.38
CA VAL A 28 3.52 1.37 -11.13
C VAL A 28 3.98 -0.08 -10.89
N ASN A 29 4.12 -0.90 -11.93
CA ASN A 29 4.32 -2.35 -11.75
C ASN A 29 5.72 -2.89 -12.09
N GLN A 30 6.50 -2.17 -12.91
CA GLN A 30 7.72 -2.72 -13.52
C GLN A 30 8.93 -1.79 -13.40
N ALA A 31 8.73 -0.49 -13.18
CA ALA A 31 9.83 0.45 -13.07
C ALA A 31 10.67 0.19 -11.81
N ALA A 32 11.99 0.17 -11.97
CA ALA A 32 12.97 -0.12 -10.92
C ALA A 32 13.30 1.11 -10.06
N TRP A 33 12.30 1.91 -9.70
CA TRP A 33 12.51 3.10 -8.88
C TRP A 33 12.45 2.75 -7.37
N ASP A 34 13.29 3.42 -6.58
CA ASP A 34 13.28 3.29 -5.12
C ASP A 34 12.07 4.04 -4.53
N PRO A 35 11.17 3.39 -3.77
CA PRO A 35 10.06 4.06 -3.11
C PRO A 35 10.46 4.94 -1.92
N ALA A 36 11.66 4.76 -1.35
CA ALA A 36 12.07 5.45 -0.13
C ALA A 36 12.10 6.98 -0.26
N PRO A 37 12.62 7.60 -1.34
CA PRO A 37 12.57 9.05 -1.53
C PRO A 37 11.15 9.62 -1.57
N VAL A 38 10.20 8.91 -2.18
CA VAL A 38 8.79 9.33 -2.22
C VAL A 38 8.18 9.29 -0.83
N ARG A 39 8.42 8.20 -0.07
CA ARG A 39 7.94 8.10 1.32
C ARG A 39 8.56 9.17 2.21
N ARG A 40 9.86 9.44 2.07
CA ARG A 40 10.55 10.53 2.77
C ARG A 40 9.90 11.88 2.47
N ARG A 41 9.58 12.17 1.21
CA ARG A 41 8.93 13.42 0.81
C ARG A 41 7.53 13.57 1.41
N ILE A 42 6.79 12.47 1.55
CA ILE A 42 5.51 12.45 2.27
C ILE A 42 5.74 12.81 3.74
N CYS A 43 6.70 12.18 4.42
CA CYS A 43 7.03 12.51 5.82
C CYS A 43 7.39 13.98 6.01
N GLU A 44 8.33 14.51 5.21
CA GLU A 44 8.77 15.90 5.30
C GLU A 44 7.62 16.90 5.09
N ARG A 45 6.64 16.56 4.24
CA ARG A 45 5.49 17.41 3.97
C ARG A 45 4.39 17.29 5.02
N MET A 46 4.15 16.08 5.52
CA MET A 46 3.01 15.79 6.39
C MET A 46 3.30 16.05 7.87
N LEU A 47 4.54 15.86 8.33
CA LEU A 47 4.88 16.07 9.75
C LEU A 47 4.55 17.48 10.25
N PRO A 48 4.88 18.58 9.54
CA PRO A 48 4.49 19.92 9.98
C PRO A 48 2.98 20.17 9.93
N LEU A 49 2.26 19.50 9.02
CA LEU A 49 0.81 19.67 8.86
C LEU A 49 0.01 18.90 9.92
N VAL A 50 0.50 17.73 10.33
CA VAL A 50 -0.14 16.91 11.38
C VAL A 50 0.24 17.41 12.76
N ASN A 51 1.48 17.90 12.94
CA ASN A 51 2.08 18.26 14.23
C ASN A 51 1.83 17.16 15.30
N PRO A 52 2.41 15.96 15.09
CA PRO A 52 1.98 14.78 15.83
C PRO A 52 2.30 14.88 17.33
N THR A 53 1.31 14.52 18.15
CA THR A 53 1.46 14.30 19.60
C THR A 53 1.60 12.82 19.93
N ALA A 54 1.31 11.93 18.97
CA ALA A 54 1.45 10.49 19.09
C ALA A 54 1.89 9.83 17.78
N TRP A 55 2.42 8.62 17.93
CA TRP A 55 2.71 7.70 16.83
C TRP A 55 1.82 6.47 16.98
N VAL A 56 1.11 6.11 15.91
CA VAL A 56 0.18 4.97 15.92
C VAL A 56 0.72 3.87 15.03
N ILE A 57 0.76 2.66 15.55
CA ILE A 57 0.96 1.44 14.75
C ILE A 57 -0.42 0.86 14.48
N ASP A 58 -0.76 0.71 13.21
CA ASP A 58 -2.06 0.20 12.78
C ASP A 58 -1.89 -0.75 11.60
N ASP A 59 -2.77 -1.75 11.51
CA ASP A 59 -2.83 -2.69 10.40
C ASP A 59 -4.09 -2.49 9.55
N VAL A 60 -3.93 -2.53 8.23
CA VAL A 60 -5.04 -2.48 7.29
C VAL A 60 -5.09 -3.76 6.48
N SER A 61 -6.25 -4.42 6.53
CA SER A 61 -6.52 -5.64 5.77
C SER A 61 -7.20 -5.32 4.45
N LEU A 62 -6.67 -5.85 3.34
CA LEU A 62 -7.23 -5.74 2.00
C LEU A 62 -7.73 -7.12 1.54
N PRO A 63 -9.06 -7.37 1.51
CA PRO A 63 -9.64 -8.60 0.98
C PRO A 63 -9.16 -8.90 -0.45
N LYS A 64 -8.94 -10.17 -0.76
CA LYS A 64 -8.54 -10.65 -2.08
C LYS A 64 -9.28 -11.92 -2.46
N ASP A 65 -9.69 -12.01 -3.71
CA ASP A 65 -10.32 -13.22 -4.25
C ASP A 65 -9.30 -14.22 -4.84
N GLY A 66 -8.05 -13.80 -5.07
CA GLY A 66 -6.99 -14.61 -5.72
C GLY A 66 -5.71 -14.79 -4.91
N ARG A 67 -4.73 -15.49 -5.48
CA ARG A 67 -3.44 -15.84 -4.85
C ARG A 67 -2.22 -15.14 -5.45
N MET A 68 -2.42 -14.28 -6.45
CA MET A 68 -1.33 -13.67 -7.23
C MET A 68 -0.75 -12.40 -6.60
N SER A 69 -1.36 -11.86 -5.56
CA SER A 69 -0.82 -10.70 -4.82
C SER A 69 0.19 -11.16 -3.78
N VAL A 70 1.28 -10.41 -3.60
CA VAL A 70 2.30 -10.71 -2.58
C VAL A 70 1.66 -10.82 -1.20
N ALA A 71 2.07 -11.80 -0.39
CA ALA A 71 1.63 -11.91 0.99
C ALA A 71 0.11 -12.05 1.19
N VAL A 72 -0.62 -12.46 0.14
CA VAL A 72 -2.03 -12.82 0.27
C VAL A 72 -2.12 -14.22 0.88
N ALA A 73 -2.93 -14.35 1.93
CA ALA A 73 -3.13 -15.61 2.64
C ALA A 73 -4.45 -15.59 3.43
N PRO A 74 -4.94 -16.75 3.93
CA PRO A 74 -6.01 -16.81 4.91
C PRO A 74 -5.56 -16.32 6.30
N GLN A 75 -5.85 -15.06 6.62
CA GLN A 75 -5.50 -14.36 7.88
C GLN A 75 -6.70 -13.55 8.40
N TYR A 76 -6.62 -13.00 9.61
CA TYR A 76 -7.70 -12.15 10.12
C TYR A 76 -7.80 -10.89 9.28
N CYS A 77 -8.98 -10.62 8.72
CA CYS A 77 -9.23 -9.48 7.86
C CYS A 77 -10.11 -8.48 8.61
N GLY A 78 -9.51 -7.39 9.11
CA GLY A 78 -10.24 -6.36 9.86
C GLY A 78 -11.45 -5.80 9.10
N ALA A 79 -11.32 -5.60 7.79
CA ALA A 79 -12.40 -5.12 6.93
C ALA A 79 -13.61 -6.07 6.83
N LEU A 80 -13.42 -7.37 7.07
CA LEU A 80 -14.48 -8.38 7.01
C LEU A 80 -14.86 -8.93 8.40
N GLY A 81 -14.16 -8.54 9.46
CA GLY A 81 -14.39 -9.02 10.83
C GLY A 81 -14.18 -10.53 11.03
N LYS A 82 -13.45 -11.19 10.12
CA LYS A 82 -13.26 -12.64 10.13
C LYS A 82 -11.95 -13.05 9.47
N ARG A 83 -11.58 -14.31 9.65
CA ARG A 83 -10.50 -14.91 8.86
C ARG A 83 -10.94 -15.04 7.41
N ALA A 84 -10.18 -14.45 6.50
CA ALA A 84 -10.45 -14.44 5.06
C ALA A 84 -9.14 -14.36 4.28
N ASN A 85 -9.21 -14.62 2.97
CA ASN A 85 -8.06 -14.39 2.09
C ASN A 85 -7.85 -12.87 1.94
N CYS A 86 -6.74 -12.36 2.47
CA CYS A 86 -6.41 -10.94 2.40
C CYS A 86 -4.90 -10.70 2.39
N GLN A 87 -4.50 -9.50 1.96
CA GLN A 87 -3.21 -8.91 2.31
C GLN A 87 -3.38 -8.07 3.57
N VAL A 88 -2.34 -7.97 4.40
CA VAL A 88 -2.31 -7.07 5.55
C VAL A 88 -1.10 -6.16 5.42
N ALA A 89 -1.30 -4.86 5.52
CA ALA A 89 -0.23 -3.88 5.61
C ALA A 89 -0.17 -3.32 7.02
N VAL A 90 1.00 -3.34 7.65
CA VAL A 90 1.26 -2.70 8.94
C VAL A 90 1.90 -1.36 8.67
N SER A 91 1.40 -0.32 9.35
CA SER A 91 1.73 1.07 9.08
C SER A 91 2.04 1.85 10.35
N VAL A 92 2.89 2.87 10.21
CA VAL A 92 3.15 3.88 11.24
C VAL A 92 2.53 5.19 10.79
N HIS A 93 1.70 5.77 11.65
CA HIS A 93 1.03 7.05 11.41
C HIS A 93 1.56 8.10 12.37
N ALA A 94 1.71 9.32 11.86
CA ALA A 94 1.74 10.51 12.70
C ALA A 94 0.30 10.88 13.05
N ALA A 95 0.02 11.14 14.32
CA ALA A 95 -1.32 11.47 14.79
C ALA A 95 -1.31 12.66 15.76
N SER A 96 -2.33 13.50 15.63
CA SER A 96 -2.74 14.53 16.59
C SER A 96 -4.24 14.37 16.86
N ASP A 97 -4.81 15.28 17.65
CA ASP A 97 -6.24 15.35 17.93
C ASP A 97 -7.09 15.71 16.70
N THR A 98 -6.47 16.32 15.67
CA THR A 98 -7.15 16.87 14.49
C THR A 98 -6.76 16.20 13.18
N ALA A 99 -5.68 15.42 13.16
CA ALA A 99 -5.21 14.76 11.94
C ALA A 99 -4.48 13.44 12.22
N SER A 100 -4.52 12.55 11.23
CA SER A 100 -3.66 11.37 11.15
C SER A 100 -3.17 11.17 9.72
N CYS A 101 -1.92 10.72 9.56
CA CYS A 101 -1.33 10.42 8.26
C CYS A 101 -0.42 9.19 8.33
N PRO A 102 -0.61 8.18 7.46
CA PRO A 102 0.33 7.08 7.31
C PRO A 102 1.64 7.58 6.69
N LEU A 103 2.75 7.33 7.37
CA LEU A 103 4.08 7.79 6.97
C LEU A 103 4.96 6.66 6.44
N GLN A 104 4.75 5.46 6.95
CA GLN A 104 5.49 4.27 6.52
C GLN A 104 4.59 3.04 6.62
N TRP A 105 4.78 2.08 5.72
CA TRP A 105 4.05 0.82 5.77
C TRP A 105 4.83 -0.31 5.10
N ARG A 106 4.54 -1.54 5.53
CA ARG A 106 5.04 -2.77 4.91
C ARG A 106 3.94 -3.83 4.92
N LEU A 107 3.99 -4.75 3.96
CA LEU A 107 3.14 -5.93 4.01
C LEU A 107 3.61 -6.84 5.15
N PHE A 108 2.66 -7.30 5.97
CA PHE A 108 2.89 -8.44 6.84
C PHE A 108 3.07 -9.67 5.96
N LEU A 109 4.17 -10.41 6.16
CA LEU A 109 4.46 -11.63 5.41
C LEU A 109 4.01 -12.85 6.25
N PRO A 110 2.94 -13.55 5.84
CA PRO A 110 2.50 -14.78 6.51
C PRO A 110 3.61 -15.84 6.49
N LYS A 111 3.61 -16.75 7.47
CA LYS A 111 4.66 -17.79 7.59
C LYS A 111 4.82 -18.63 6.31
N GLU A 112 3.73 -18.97 5.64
CA GLU A 112 3.76 -19.69 4.35
C GLU A 112 4.51 -18.92 3.25
N TRP A 113 4.46 -17.58 3.29
CA TRP A 113 5.23 -16.71 2.41
C TRP A 113 6.66 -16.45 2.92
N ALA A 114 6.97 -16.70 4.18
CA ALA A 114 8.33 -16.56 4.70
C ALA A 114 9.14 -17.85 4.52
N ALA A 115 8.48 -19.01 4.53
CA ALA A 115 9.09 -20.32 4.52
C ALA A 115 9.32 -20.93 3.13
N ASP A 116 8.71 -20.38 2.06
CA ASP A 116 8.92 -20.92 0.71
C ASP A 116 10.35 -20.62 0.21
N PRO A 117 11.17 -21.64 -0.09
CA PRO A 117 12.50 -21.45 -0.66
C PRO A 117 12.45 -20.97 -2.12
N HIS A 118 11.31 -21.08 -2.81
CA HIS A 118 11.13 -20.54 -4.16
C HIS A 118 10.53 -19.14 -4.04
N PRO A 119 11.13 -18.11 -4.68
CA PRO A 119 10.54 -16.80 -4.70
C PRO A 119 9.20 -16.87 -5.43
N HIS A 120 8.08 -16.63 -4.73
CA HIS A 120 6.83 -16.31 -5.43
C HIS A 120 7.12 -15.19 -6.43
N PRO A 121 6.66 -15.27 -7.69
CA PRO A 121 7.00 -14.31 -8.74
C PRO A 121 6.64 -12.85 -8.39
N ALA A 122 5.72 -12.68 -7.43
CA ALA A 122 5.33 -11.38 -6.92
C ALA A 122 6.29 -10.81 -5.83
N ARG A 123 7.11 -11.62 -5.14
CA ARG A 123 7.95 -11.21 -3.98
C ARG A 123 8.89 -10.04 -4.26
N GLY A 124 9.45 -9.96 -5.47
CA GLY A 124 10.36 -8.89 -5.86
C GLY A 124 9.69 -7.55 -6.17
N ARG A 125 8.36 -7.44 -6.01
CA ARG A 125 7.55 -6.28 -6.47
C ARG A 125 6.72 -5.62 -5.37
N ALA A 126 6.94 -5.95 -4.10
CA ALA A 126 6.23 -5.30 -2.99
C ALA A 126 7.06 -4.12 -2.44
N PRO A 127 6.62 -2.87 -2.61
CA PRO A 127 7.28 -1.70 -2.03
C PRO A 127 7.08 -1.57 -0.51
#